data_AF-A0ABD0ZZT6-F1
#
_entry.id   AF-A0ABD0ZZT6-F1
#
_cell.length_a   1.000
_cell.length_b   1.000
_cell.length_c   1.000
_cell.angle_alpha   90.00
_cell.angle_beta   90.00
_cell.angle_gamma   90.00
#
_symmetry.space_group_name_H-M   'P 1'
#
loop_
_entity.id
_entity.type
_entity.pdbx_description
1 polymer ?
#
loop_
_entity_poly.entity_id
_entity_poly.type
_entity_poly.pdbx_seq_one_letter_code
_entity_poly.pdbx_strand_id
1 'polypeptide(L)'
;MLTSFKSSSSSSEDATATTTENPPPLSLASSSATTSASHHLRRLLLTAADFVSQSNFTAAQNLLSILSVNSSPYGDSTERLVHLFTKALSVRINRQQQDPTAETVATWKTNEMAMSNSTVFTSSVCKEQFLFRTKNNNSDFESCYYLWLNQLTPFIRFGHLTANQAILDATETTNGNGPLHILDLDMSQGLQWPPLMQALAERSSNPNNPPPSLRITGCGRDVTVLNRTGDRLTRFANSLGLQFQFHTLVIEEEDLAGLCYRSDC
;
A
#
# COMPACT_ATOMS: atom_id res chain seq x y z
N MET A 1 19.34 35.66 4.15
CA MET A 1 18.38 36.79 4.03
C MET A 1 16.99 36.27 4.37
N LEU A 2 16.58 36.39 5.64
CA LEU A 2 15.26 36.01 6.13
C LEU A 2 14.61 37.28 6.70
N THR A 3 13.54 37.76 6.07
CA THR A 3 12.76 38.90 6.57
C THR A 3 11.35 38.49 6.95
N SER A 4 11.15 38.51 8.26
CA SER A 4 9.93 38.61 9.06
C SER A 4 8.73 39.29 8.38
N PHE A 5 7.55 38.66 8.47
CA PHE A 5 6.27 39.32 8.23
C PHE A 5 5.80 40.04 9.51
N LYS A 6 5.47 41.33 9.35
CA LYS A 6 5.01 42.22 10.41
C LYS A 6 3.50 42.39 10.27
N SER A 7 2.78 42.18 11.37
CA SER A 7 1.37 42.49 11.58
C SER A 7 1.17 43.99 11.80
N SER A 8 0.14 44.57 11.17
CA SER A 8 -0.45 45.86 11.56
C SER A 8 -1.96 45.86 11.29
N SER A 9 -2.70 46.18 12.35
CA SER A 9 -4.13 46.46 12.40
C SER A 9 -4.37 47.98 12.41
N SER A 10 -5.43 48.47 11.74
CA SER A 10 -6.42 49.41 12.33
C SER A 10 -7.41 49.98 11.29
N SER A 11 -8.71 49.70 11.53
CA SER A 11 -9.90 50.56 11.46
C SER A 11 -10.08 51.65 10.37
N SER A 12 -11.22 51.56 9.68
CA SER A 12 -12.17 52.68 9.56
C SER A 12 -13.55 52.17 9.14
N GLU A 13 -14.57 52.59 9.90
CA GLU A 13 -16.00 52.46 9.62
C GLU A 13 -16.42 53.49 8.56
N ASP A 14 -17.30 53.11 7.63
CA ASP A 14 -18.33 54.03 7.14
C ASP A 14 -19.51 53.24 6.53
N ALA A 15 -20.72 53.74 6.75
CA ALA A 15 -21.98 53.08 6.44
C ALA A 15 -22.76 53.88 5.39
N THR A 16 -23.24 53.25 4.29
CA THR A 16 -24.56 53.55 3.70
C THR A 16 -24.98 52.60 2.54
N ALA A 17 -26.25 52.17 2.63
CA ALA A 17 -27.24 51.97 1.55
C ALA A 17 -27.12 50.81 0.51
N THR A 18 -27.93 49.77 0.77
CA THR A 18 -28.90 49.10 -0.13
C THR A 18 -28.53 48.77 -1.58
N THR A 19 -28.32 47.47 -1.84
CA THR A 19 -28.77 46.80 -3.07
C THR A 19 -29.29 45.40 -2.74
N THR A 20 -30.47 45.12 -3.25
CA THR A 20 -31.18 43.83 -3.22
C THR A 20 -30.44 42.79 -4.06
N GLU A 21 -29.89 41.74 -3.43
CA GLU A 21 -29.51 40.51 -4.14
C GLU A 21 -30.18 39.29 -3.52
N ASN A 22 -30.76 38.48 -4.41
CA ASN A 22 -31.47 37.24 -4.12
C ASN A 22 -30.57 36.23 -3.37
N PRO A 23 -31.13 35.38 -2.48
CA PRO A 23 -30.34 34.31 -1.86
C PRO A 23 -29.90 33.29 -2.93
N PRO A 24 -28.67 32.75 -2.83
CA PRO A 24 -28.19 31.73 -3.76
C PRO A 24 -29.01 30.44 -3.59
N PRO A 25 -29.28 29.67 -4.66
CA PRO A 25 -30.01 28.42 -4.56
C PRO A 25 -29.20 27.40 -3.75
N LEU A 26 -29.80 26.98 -2.62
CA LEU A 26 -29.35 25.88 -1.77
C LEU A 26 -29.23 24.58 -2.60
N SER A 27 -28.00 24.13 -2.84
CA SER A 27 -27.70 22.76 -3.30
C SER A 27 -26.86 22.02 -2.24
N LEU A 28 -27.47 21.77 -1.08
CA LEU A 28 -26.89 21.00 0.02
C LEU A 28 -27.69 19.72 0.36
N ALA A 29 -28.68 19.35 -0.48
CA ALA A 29 -29.61 18.25 -0.21
C ALA A 29 -29.13 16.85 -0.69
N SER A 30 -27.96 16.73 -1.33
CA SER A 30 -27.48 15.45 -1.87
C SER A 30 -26.61 14.63 -0.90
N SER A 31 -26.14 15.21 0.21
CA SER A 31 -25.25 14.53 1.16
C SER A 31 -25.98 13.64 2.17
N SER A 32 -27.22 13.95 2.54
CA SER A 32 -27.99 13.18 3.53
C SER A 32 -28.55 11.86 2.96
N ALA A 33 -28.96 11.85 1.69
CA ALA A 33 -29.46 10.64 1.02
C ALA A 33 -28.32 9.66 0.66
N THR A 34 -27.15 10.17 0.30
CA THR A 34 -25.97 9.36 -0.02
C THR A 34 -25.32 8.75 1.24
N THR A 35 -25.33 9.49 2.36
CA THR A 35 -24.87 8.97 3.66
C THR A 35 -25.80 7.87 4.22
N SER A 36 -27.11 7.98 4.02
CA SER A 36 -28.05 6.93 4.46
C SER A 36 -27.93 5.65 3.63
N ALA A 37 -27.78 5.76 2.31
CA ALA A 37 -27.56 4.62 1.41
C ALA A 37 -26.22 3.90 1.69
N SER A 38 -25.13 4.65 1.85
CA SER A 38 -23.81 4.09 2.18
C SER A 38 -23.80 3.39 3.56
N HIS A 39 -24.50 3.96 4.55
CA HIS A 39 -24.67 3.32 5.85
C HIS A 39 -25.51 2.03 5.75
N HIS A 40 -26.55 2.02 4.90
CA HIS A 40 -27.37 0.84 4.66
C HIS A 40 -26.56 -0.32 4.05
N LEU A 41 -25.75 -0.05 3.02
CA LEU A 41 -24.88 -1.06 2.39
C LEU A 41 -23.89 -1.67 3.39
N ARG A 42 -23.27 -0.83 4.24
CA ARG A 42 -22.36 -1.31 5.30
C ARG A 42 -23.08 -2.20 6.31
N ARG A 43 -24.30 -1.85 6.72
CA ARG A 43 -25.11 -2.68 7.63
C ARG A 43 -25.46 -4.03 7.01
N LEU A 44 -25.92 -4.04 5.76
CA LEU A 44 -26.21 -5.27 5.03
C LEU A 44 -24.97 -6.17 4.92
N LEU A 45 -23.80 -5.58 4.66
CA LEU A 45 -22.54 -6.32 4.59
C LEU A 45 -22.17 -6.97 5.94
N LEU A 46 -22.34 -6.26 7.05
CA LEU A 46 -22.12 -6.81 8.38
C LEU A 46 -23.10 -7.95 8.70
N THR A 47 -24.38 -7.80 8.35
CA THR A 47 -25.37 -8.89 8.52
C THR A 47 -25.03 -10.10 7.64
N ALA A 48 -24.56 -9.89 6.41
CA ALA A 48 -24.11 -10.99 5.56
C ALA A 48 -22.92 -11.73 6.19
N ALA A 49 -21.94 -11.01 6.74
CA ALA A 49 -20.80 -11.61 7.44
C ALA A 49 -21.22 -12.40 8.69
N ASP A 50 -22.20 -11.90 9.45
CA ASP A 50 -22.78 -12.60 10.60
C ASP A 50 -23.43 -13.93 10.18
N PHE A 51 -24.24 -13.94 9.11
CA PHE A 51 -24.80 -15.19 8.58
C PHE A 51 -23.73 -16.18 8.08
N VAL A 52 -22.65 -15.69 7.46
CA VAL A 52 -21.51 -16.56 7.08
C VAL A 52 -20.87 -17.17 8.33
N SER A 53 -20.69 -16.40 9.40
CA SER A 53 -20.12 -16.90 10.66
C SER A 53 -20.99 -17.98 11.32
N GLN A 54 -22.31 -17.84 11.22
CA GLN A 54 -23.30 -18.79 11.73
C GLN A 54 -23.53 -19.98 10.79
N SER A 55 -22.75 -20.10 9.70
CA SER A 55 -22.94 -21.11 8.65
C SER A 55 -24.32 -21.09 7.98
N ASN A 56 -25.07 -19.99 8.12
CA ASN A 56 -26.32 -19.78 7.41
C ASN A 56 -26.05 -19.26 6.00
N PHE A 57 -25.52 -20.14 5.15
CA PHE A 57 -25.06 -19.76 3.82
C PHE A 57 -26.17 -19.29 2.89
N THR A 58 -27.39 -19.82 3.03
CA THR A 58 -28.54 -19.41 2.21
C THR A 58 -28.92 -17.95 2.49
N ALA A 59 -29.05 -17.56 3.77
CA ALA A 59 -29.34 -16.18 4.12
C ALA A 59 -28.21 -15.23 3.72
N ALA A 60 -26.95 -15.66 3.90
CA ALA A 60 -25.78 -14.91 3.45
C ALA A 60 -25.79 -14.68 1.93
N GLN A 61 -26.02 -15.72 1.13
CA GLN A 61 -26.05 -15.62 -0.33
C GLN A 61 -27.14 -14.67 -0.83
N ASN A 62 -28.31 -14.66 -0.21
CA ASN A 62 -29.38 -13.70 -0.53
C ASN A 62 -28.93 -12.25 -0.30
N LEU A 63 -28.30 -11.97 0.85
CA LEU A 63 -27.77 -10.64 1.14
C LEU A 63 -26.63 -10.25 0.19
N LEU A 64 -25.72 -11.17 -0.10
CA LEU A 64 -24.61 -10.94 -1.05
C LEU A 64 -25.13 -10.66 -2.46
N SER A 65 -26.22 -11.30 -2.90
CA SER A 65 -26.88 -10.99 -4.16
C SER A 65 -27.38 -9.54 -4.18
N ILE A 66 -28.04 -9.08 -3.11
CA ILE A 66 -28.51 -7.69 -3.00
C ILE A 66 -27.31 -6.72 -3.02
N LEU A 67 -26.27 -7.00 -2.22
CA LEU A 67 -25.06 -6.18 -2.16
C LEU A 67 -24.34 -6.12 -3.51
N SER A 68 -24.31 -7.20 -4.28
CA SER A 68 -23.66 -7.25 -5.59
C SER A 68 -24.31 -6.33 -6.63
N VAL A 69 -25.64 -6.15 -6.55
CA VAL A 69 -26.40 -5.26 -7.44
C VAL A 69 -26.28 -3.80 -7.02
N ASN A 70 -26.13 -3.54 -5.71
CA ASN A 70 -26.08 -2.20 -5.15
C ASN A 70 -24.65 -1.72 -4.82
N SER A 71 -23.62 -2.39 -5.36
CA SER A 71 -22.23 -1.98 -5.20
C SER A 71 -21.51 -1.97 -6.54
N SER A 72 -20.51 -1.10 -6.66
CA SER A 72 -19.78 -0.88 -7.91
C SER A 72 -18.28 -0.81 -7.66
N PRO A 73 -17.44 -1.45 -8.49
CA PRO A 73 -15.98 -1.30 -8.42
C PRO A 73 -15.50 0.08 -8.88
N TYR A 74 -16.37 0.88 -9.52
CA TYR A 74 -16.08 2.22 -10.00
C TYR A 74 -16.86 3.32 -9.26
N GLY A 75 -17.64 2.94 -8.25
CA GLY A 75 -18.48 3.85 -7.47
C GLY A 75 -17.71 4.64 -6.42
N ASP A 76 -18.42 5.17 -5.43
CA ASP A 76 -17.81 5.88 -4.31
C ASP A 76 -16.94 4.97 -3.43
N SER A 77 -16.32 5.51 -2.38
CA SER A 77 -15.45 4.71 -1.49
C SER A 77 -16.21 3.59 -0.76
N THR A 78 -17.49 3.78 -0.47
CA THR A 78 -18.33 2.78 0.20
C THR A 78 -18.75 1.69 -0.77
N GLU A 79 -19.21 2.06 -1.97
CA GLU A 79 -19.59 1.09 -3.00
C GLU A 79 -18.43 0.18 -3.38
N ARG A 80 -17.22 0.73 -3.55
CA ARG A 80 -16.01 -0.05 -3.85
C ARG A 80 -15.64 -1.00 -2.73
N LEU A 81 -15.72 -0.55 -1.49
CA LEU A 81 -15.48 -1.39 -0.31
C LEU A 81 -16.49 -2.54 -0.28
N VAL A 82 -17.78 -2.22 -0.36
CA VAL A 82 -18.86 -3.21 -0.31
C VAL A 82 -18.74 -4.22 -1.46
N HIS A 83 -18.39 -3.77 -2.66
CA HIS A 83 -18.17 -4.64 -3.82
C HIS A 83 -17.06 -5.66 -3.55
N LEU A 84 -15.89 -5.21 -3.06
CA LEU A 84 -14.75 -6.08 -2.75
C LEU A 84 -15.07 -7.09 -1.66
N PHE A 85 -15.68 -6.64 -0.56
CA PHE A 85 -16.06 -7.54 0.54
C PHE A 85 -17.16 -8.52 0.16
N THR A 86 -18.11 -8.11 -0.70
CA THR A 86 -19.14 -9.01 -1.23
C THR A 86 -18.51 -10.15 -2.03
N LYS A 87 -17.56 -9.83 -2.93
CA LYS A 87 -16.81 -10.86 -3.68
C LYS A 87 -16.00 -11.77 -2.75
N ALA A 88 -15.33 -11.21 -1.74
CA ALA A 88 -14.55 -11.98 -0.78
C ALA A 88 -15.40 -12.95 0.06
N LEU A 89 -16.56 -12.50 0.55
CA LEU A 89 -17.51 -13.33 1.30
C LEU A 89 -18.09 -14.44 0.42
N SER A 90 -18.45 -14.16 -0.83
CA SER A 90 -18.90 -15.20 -1.77
C SER A 90 -17.84 -16.29 -1.97
N VAL A 91 -16.57 -15.91 -2.12
CA VAL A 91 -15.46 -16.89 -2.21
C VAL A 91 -15.34 -17.72 -0.94
N ARG A 92 -15.45 -17.08 0.23
CA ARG A 92 -15.39 -17.77 1.54
C ARG A 92 -16.50 -18.83 1.66
N ILE A 93 -17.74 -18.48 1.29
CA ILE A 93 -18.88 -19.42 1.30
C ILE A 93 -18.60 -20.60 0.35
N ASN A 94 -18.14 -20.32 -0.87
CA ASN A 94 -17.87 -21.37 -1.85
C ASN A 94 -16.80 -22.36 -1.36
N ARG A 95 -15.75 -21.89 -0.66
CA ARG A 95 -14.73 -22.78 -0.07
C ARG A 95 -15.27 -23.65 1.06
N GLN A 96 -16.28 -23.19 1.80
CA GLN A 96 -16.90 -23.97 2.88
C GLN A 96 -17.95 -24.96 2.37
N GLN A 97 -18.53 -24.72 1.19
CA GLN A 97 -19.47 -25.63 0.53
C GLN A 97 -18.79 -26.67 -0.37
N GLN A 98 -17.48 -26.53 -0.64
CA GLN A 98 -16.73 -27.53 -1.40
C GLN A 98 -16.52 -28.81 -0.58
N ASP A 99 -16.91 -29.93 -1.19
CA ASP A 99 -16.71 -31.29 -0.68
C ASP A 99 -15.20 -31.64 -0.70
N PRO A 100 -14.59 -32.11 0.41
CA PRO A 100 -13.16 -32.43 0.48
C PRO A 100 -12.66 -33.47 -0.55
N THR A 101 -13.56 -34.17 -1.25
CA THR A 101 -13.21 -35.17 -2.28
C THR A 101 -13.13 -34.61 -3.70
N ALA A 102 -13.50 -33.35 -3.93
CA ALA A 102 -13.42 -32.72 -5.24
C ALA A 102 -12.12 -31.89 -5.34
N GLU A 103 -11.03 -32.53 -5.78
CA GLU A 103 -9.85 -31.83 -6.29
C GLU A 103 -10.25 -30.99 -7.51
N THR A 104 -10.71 -29.77 -7.25
CA THR A 104 -10.77 -28.74 -8.26
C THR A 104 -10.12 -27.54 -7.62
N VAL A 105 -8.85 -27.34 -7.98
CA VAL A 105 -8.11 -26.08 -7.84
C VAL A 105 -9.13 -24.96 -8.03
N ALA A 106 -9.33 -24.13 -7.01
CA ALA A 106 -10.09 -22.91 -7.13
C ALA A 106 -9.29 -21.95 -8.04
N THR A 107 -9.19 -22.33 -9.31
CA THR A 107 -8.53 -21.60 -10.37
C THR A 107 -9.32 -20.32 -10.48
N TRP A 108 -8.73 -19.23 -10.02
CA TRP A 108 -9.22 -17.91 -10.29
C TRP A 108 -9.32 -17.81 -11.81
N LYS A 109 -10.52 -17.92 -12.37
CA LYS A 109 -10.78 -17.30 -13.67
C LYS A 109 -10.83 -15.81 -13.37
N THR A 110 -9.65 -15.21 -13.29
CA THR A 110 -9.39 -13.76 -13.37
C THR A 110 -9.85 -13.16 -14.71
N ASN A 111 -10.65 -13.87 -15.51
CA ASN A 111 -11.22 -13.38 -16.75
C ASN A 111 -12.19 -12.20 -16.53
N GLU A 112 -12.66 -11.94 -15.30
CA GLU A 112 -13.38 -10.70 -14.94
C GLU A 112 -12.50 -9.65 -14.23
N MET A 113 -11.21 -9.96 -14.00
CA MET A 113 -10.17 -8.96 -13.78
C MET A 113 -9.40 -8.72 -15.09
N ALA A 114 -10.04 -8.91 -16.25
CA ALA A 114 -9.70 -8.05 -17.36
C ALA A 114 -10.00 -6.63 -16.87
N MET A 115 -8.95 -5.87 -16.56
CA MET A 115 -9.00 -4.42 -16.67
C MET A 115 -9.51 -4.16 -18.08
N SER A 116 -10.83 -4.07 -18.23
CA SER A 116 -11.47 -3.67 -19.46
C SER A 116 -11.12 -2.20 -19.60
N ASN A 117 -9.98 -1.95 -20.22
CA ASN A 117 -9.61 -0.74 -20.93
C ASN A 117 -10.13 0.59 -20.32
N SER A 118 -9.85 0.91 -19.05
CA SER A 118 -10.02 2.31 -18.57
C SER A 118 -9.34 2.57 -17.23
N THR A 119 -8.21 3.29 -17.19
CA THR A 119 -8.09 4.73 -16.87
C THR A 119 -8.86 5.22 -15.65
N VAL A 120 -8.18 5.32 -14.51
CA VAL A 120 -8.52 6.29 -13.46
C VAL A 120 -7.23 7.02 -13.08
N PHE A 121 -7.15 8.30 -13.47
CA PHE A 121 -6.08 9.27 -13.19
C PHE A 121 -4.65 8.86 -13.56
N THR A 122 -4.38 8.75 -14.87
CA THR A 122 -3.01 8.96 -15.36
C THR A 122 -2.87 10.41 -15.75
N SER A 123 -2.03 11.18 -15.05
CA SER A 123 -1.23 12.16 -15.79
C SER A 123 -0.58 11.37 -16.95
N SER A 124 -0.59 11.94 -18.15
CA SER A 124 -0.26 11.27 -19.42
C SER A 124 1.08 10.52 -19.43
N VAL A 125 1.97 10.81 -18.47
CA VAL A 125 3.28 10.18 -18.29
C VAL A 125 3.19 8.74 -17.75
N CYS A 126 2.18 8.39 -16.93
CA CYS A 126 2.13 7.08 -16.26
C CYS A 126 1.50 5.95 -17.11
N LYS A 127 0.76 6.29 -18.17
CA LYS A 127 0.03 5.31 -18.98
C LYS A 127 0.94 4.52 -19.92
N GLU A 128 1.93 5.19 -20.52
CA GLU A 128 2.86 4.65 -21.51
C GLU A 128 3.86 3.63 -20.92
N GLN A 129 4.35 3.85 -19.69
CA GLN A 129 5.28 2.91 -19.05
C GLN A 129 4.60 1.67 -18.44
N PHE A 130 3.30 1.76 -18.11
CA PHE A 130 2.59 0.75 -17.32
C PHE A 130 1.91 -0.32 -18.18
N LEU A 131 1.25 0.06 -19.27
CA LEU A 131 0.52 -0.90 -20.13
C LEU A 131 1.42 -1.81 -20.97
N PHE A 132 2.68 -1.44 -21.21
CA PHE A 132 3.59 -2.27 -22.00
C PHE A 132 4.14 -3.46 -21.19
N ARG A 133 4.12 -3.40 -19.85
CA ARG A 133 4.76 -4.41 -18.98
C ARG A 133 3.82 -5.51 -18.48
N THR A 134 2.50 -5.28 -18.50
CA THR A 134 1.49 -6.20 -17.95
C THR A 134 1.17 -7.41 -18.83
N LYS A 135 2.00 -7.71 -19.84
CA LYS A 135 1.77 -8.85 -20.76
C LYS A 135 2.38 -10.18 -20.33
N ASN A 136 3.17 -10.26 -19.24
CA ASN A 136 3.76 -11.53 -18.79
C ASN A 136 3.87 -11.62 -17.26
N ASN A 137 3.32 -12.71 -16.69
CA ASN A 137 3.52 -13.25 -15.33
C ASN A 137 2.91 -12.49 -14.12
N ASN A 138 2.38 -13.26 -13.16
CA ASN A 138 1.73 -12.78 -11.93
C ASN A 138 2.64 -11.93 -11.01
N SER A 139 3.95 -12.15 -11.05
CA SER A 139 4.96 -11.39 -10.28
C SER A 139 5.04 -9.90 -10.66
N ASP A 140 4.72 -9.59 -11.92
CA ASP A 140 4.76 -8.22 -12.43
C ASP A 140 3.57 -7.39 -11.92
N PHE A 141 2.46 -8.04 -11.59
CA PHE A 141 1.25 -7.38 -11.07
C PHE A 141 1.41 -6.88 -9.64
N GLU A 142 1.97 -7.69 -8.73
CA GLU A 142 2.22 -7.30 -7.33
C GLU A 142 3.22 -6.14 -7.25
N SER A 143 4.29 -6.21 -8.04
CA SER A 143 5.29 -5.15 -8.16
C SER A 143 4.68 -3.83 -8.64
N CYS A 144 3.76 -3.89 -9.62
CA CYS A 144 3.05 -2.73 -10.14
C CYS A 144 2.14 -2.06 -9.09
N TYR A 145 1.39 -2.83 -8.31
CA TYR A 145 0.49 -2.29 -7.29
C TYR A 145 1.23 -1.63 -6.13
N TYR A 146 2.31 -2.26 -5.65
CA TYR A 146 3.15 -1.72 -4.58
C TYR A 146 3.74 -0.35 -4.97
N LEU A 147 4.31 -0.24 -6.16
CA LEU A 147 4.85 1.02 -6.67
C LEU A 147 3.78 2.11 -6.79
N TRP A 148 2.59 1.74 -7.26
CA TRP A 148 1.46 2.65 -7.41
C TRP A 148 0.93 3.14 -6.05
N LEU A 149 0.74 2.24 -5.09
CA LEU A 149 0.37 2.62 -3.72
C LEU A 149 1.39 3.54 -3.07
N ASN A 150 2.68 3.26 -3.26
CA ASN A 150 3.74 4.12 -2.76
C ASN A 150 3.68 5.51 -3.42
N GLN A 151 3.30 5.62 -4.69
CA GLN A 151 3.15 6.92 -5.35
C GLN A 151 1.93 7.71 -4.85
N LEU A 152 0.83 7.04 -4.55
CA LEU A 152 -0.43 7.72 -4.21
C LEU A 152 -0.67 7.94 -2.73
N THR A 153 -0.03 7.14 -1.86
CA THR A 153 -0.30 7.16 -0.42
C THR A 153 0.98 7.29 0.39
N PRO A 154 0.92 7.86 1.61
CA PRO A 154 2.10 8.01 2.45
C PRO A 154 2.45 6.76 3.25
N PHE A 155 1.59 5.74 3.29
CA PHE A 155 1.69 4.63 4.25
C PHE A 155 3.00 3.86 4.16
N ILE A 156 3.40 3.49 2.94
CA ILE A 156 4.64 2.74 2.70
C ILE A 156 5.86 3.58 3.07
N ARG A 157 5.92 4.84 2.61
CA ARG A 157 7.02 5.76 2.93
C ARG A 157 7.13 6.04 4.43
N PHE A 158 5.99 6.22 5.09
CA PHE A 158 5.94 6.42 6.54
C PHE A 158 6.58 5.24 7.27
N GLY A 159 6.13 4.01 6.96
CA GLY A 159 6.71 2.80 7.56
C GLY A 159 8.22 2.70 7.33
N HIS A 160 8.67 2.91 6.09
CA HIS A 160 10.09 2.88 5.74
C HIS A 160 10.91 3.93 6.49
N LEU A 161 10.49 5.20 6.50
CA LEU A 161 11.25 6.28 7.11
C LEU A 161 11.29 6.15 8.64
N THR A 162 10.20 5.74 9.27
CA THR A 162 10.16 5.47 10.71
C THR A 162 11.07 4.30 11.08
N ALA A 163 11.03 3.19 10.32
CA ALA A 163 11.93 2.06 10.55
C ALA A 163 13.40 2.44 10.33
N ASN A 164 13.69 3.18 9.26
CA ASN A 164 15.04 3.67 8.97
C ASN A 164 15.57 4.57 10.09
N GLN A 165 14.73 5.45 10.66
CA GLN A 165 15.13 6.27 11.81
C GLN A 165 15.48 5.41 13.02
N ALA A 166 14.68 4.39 13.34
CA ALA A 166 14.97 3.48 14.44
C ALA A 166 16.29 2.70 14.22
N ILE A 167 16.58 2.26 12.99
CA ILE A 167 17.86 1.63 12.63
C ILE A 167 19.02 2.62 12.84
N LEU A 168 18.87 3.84 12.32
CA LEU A 168 19.85 4.90 12.45
C LEU A 168 20.17 5.21 13.91
N ASP A 169 19.17 5.33 14.78
CA ASP A 169 19.35 5.58 16.21
C ASP A 169 20.04 4.39 16.90
N ALA A 170 19.66 3.15 16.54
CA ALA A 170 20.31 1.96 17.08
C ALA A 170 21.80 1.89 16.72
N THR A 171 22.19 2.32 15.52
CA THR A 171 23.60 2.34 15.11
C THR A 171 24.45 3.36 15.86
N GLU A 172 23.87 4.48 16.30
CA GLU A 172 24.57 5.50 17.10
C GLU A 172 25.01 4.95 18.46
N THR A 173 24.23 4.03 19.06
CA THR A 173 24.59 3.41 20.36
C THR A 173 25.89 2.62 20.33
N THR A 174 26.35 2.21 19.15
CA THR A 174 27.60 1.48 18.93
C THR A 174 28.80 2.38 18.58
N ASN A 175 28.65 3.70 18.77
CA ASN A 175 29.61 4.74 18.37
C ASN A 175 29.96 4.71 16.86
N GLY A 176 29.08 4.17 16.01
CA GLY A 176 29.29 4.14 14.55
C GLY A 176 30.41 3.19 14.06
N ASN A 177 31.09 2.48 14.95
CA ASN A 177 32.33 1.75 14.63
C ASN A 177 32.13 0.27 14.24
N GLY A 178 30.88 -0.19 14.06
CA GLY A 178 30.55 -1.58 13.77
C GLY A 178 29.97 -1.80 12.36
N PRO A 179 30.12 -3.01 11.76
CA PRO A 179 29.41 -3.36 10.54
C PRO A 179 27.89 -3.40 10.78
N LEU A 180 27.12 -2.80 9.89
CA LEU A 180 25.66 -2.84 9.90
C LEU A 180 25.18 -3.95 8.97
N HIS A 181 24.48 -4.94 9.51
CA HIS A 181 23.82 -5.98 8.72
C HIS A 181 22.30 -5.91 8.90
N ILE A 182 21.60 -5.66 7.79
CA ILE A 182 20.14 -5.61 7.72
C ILE A 182 19.63 -6.90 7.08
N LEU A 183 18.64 -7.52 7.72
CA LEU A 183 17.87 -8.61 7.16
C LEU A 183 16.48 -8.07 6.76
N ASP A 184 16.22 -7.99 5.46
CA ASP A 184 14.93 -7.58 4.90
C ASP A 184 14.15 -8.83 4.50
N LEU A 185 13.05 -9.10 5.19
CA LEU A 185 12.23 -10.30 4.99
C LEU A 185 11.30 -10.20 3.77
N ASP A 186 11.10 -9.02 3.20
CA ASP A 186 10.31 -8.81 1.98
C ASP A 186 10.92 -7.70 1.13
N MET A 187 12.04 -8.04 0.47
CA MET A 187 12.88 -7.10 -0.25
C MET A 187 12.13 -6.35 -1.36
N SER A 188 11.20 -7.04 -2.03
CA SER A 188 10.39 -6.52 -3.13
C SER A 188 11.22 -5.64 -4.10
N GLN A 189 10.91 -4.35 -4.21
CA GLN A 189 11.58 -3.38 -5.09
C GLN A 189 12.75 -2.61 -4.42
N GLY A 190 13.03 -2.88 -3.14
CA GLY A 190 14.13 -2.27 -2.38
C GLY A 190 13.98 -0.77 -2.11
N LEU A 191 12.75 -0.23 -2.08
CA LEU A 191 12.52 1.21 -1.96
C LEU A 191 12.87 1.81 -0.60
N GLN A 192 12.96 1.00 0.45
CA GLN A 192 13.27 1.45 1.80
C GLN A 192 14.73 1.87 1.96
N TRP A 193 15.65 1.19 1.28
CA TRP A 193 17.09 1.27 1.57
C TRP A 193 17.82 2.50 1.03
N PRO A 194 17.47 3.09 -0.13
CA PRO A 194 18.16 4.28 -0.63
C PRO A 194 18.13 5.49 0.36
N PRO A 195 16.99 5.86 0.98
CA PRO A 195 16.97 6.91 2.00
C PRO A 195 17.87 6.60 3.22
N LEU A 196 17.93 5.34 3.65
CA LEU A 196 18.81 4.92 4.75
C LEU A 196 20.29 5.07 4.38
N MET A 197 20.67 4.60 3.19
CA MET A 197 22.04 4.74 2.67
C MET A 197 22.45 6.22 2.59
N GLN A 198 21.57 7.09 2.11
CA GLN A 198 21.83 8.51 2.06
C GLN A 198 22.06 9.10 3.46
N ALA A 199 21.20 8.77 4.42
CA ALA A 199 21.36 9.24 5.80
C ALA A 199 22.66 8.74 6.46
N LEU A 200 23.06 7.48 6.20
CA LEU A 200 24.33 6.93 6.66
C LEU A 200 25.53 7.68 6.06
N ALA A 201 25.50 7.96 4.76
CA ALA A 201 26.54 8.72 4.07
C ALA A 201 26.66 10.16 4.62
N GLU A 202 25.53 10.86 4.79
CA GLU A 202 25.48 12.23 5.30
C GLU A 202 26.01 12.36 6.74
N ARG A 203 25.64 11.42 7.63
CA ARG A 203 26.15 11.36 9.01
C ARG A 203 27.66 11.13 9.09
N SER A 204 28.21 10.43 8.11
CA SER A 204 29.64 10.09 8.03
C SER A 204 30.50 11.14 7.34
N SER A 205 29.95 12.32 7.04
CA SER A 205 30.68 13.45 6.44
C SER A 205 31.81 13.99 7.33
N ASN A 206 31.85 13.61 8.61
CA ASN A 206 32.96 13.91 9.51
C ASN A 206 34.11 12.89 9.31
N PRO A 207 35.34 13.32 8.96
CA PRO A 207 36.48 12.43 8.76
C PRO A 207 36.83 11.53 9.95
N ASN A 208 36.42 11.93 11.17
CA ASN A 208 36.65 11.16 12.39
C ASN A 208 35.57 10.09 12.66
N ASN A 209 34.56 9.98 11.78
CA ASN A 209 33.45 9.03 11.90
C ASN A 209 33.07 8.47 10.51
N PRO A 210 33.87 7.55 9.94
CA PRO A 210 33.60 6.97 8.63
C PRO A 210 32.28 6.18 8.63
N PRO A 211 31.62 6.02 7.47
CA PRO A 211 30.37 5.26 7.42
C PRO A 211 30.63 3.80 7.76
N PRO A 212 29.69 3.13 8.45
CA PRO A 212 29.81 1.69 8.71
C PRO A 212 29.76 0.93 7.39
N SER A 213 30.44 -0.23 7.34
CA SER A 213 30.19 -1.19 6.27
C SER A 213 28.75 -1.68 6.35
N LEU A 214 28.05 -1.69 5.22
CA LEU A 214 26.64 -2.01 5.12
C LEU A 214 26.45 -3.32 4.36
N ARG A 215 25.80 -4.29 5.01
CA ARG A 215 25.31 -5.51 4.38
C ARG A 215 23.79 -5.54 4.42
N ILE A 216 23.15 -5.87 3.30
CA ILE A 216 21.72 -6.18 3.26
C ILE A 216 21.54 -7.61 2.76
N THR A 217 20.82 -8.43 3.51
CA THR A 217 20.27 -9.70 3.04
C THR A 217 18.81 -9.47 2.69
N GLY A 218 18.47 -9.52 1.41
CA GLY A 218 17.12 -9.32 0.91
C GLY A 218 16.43 -10.64 0.60
N CYS A 219 15.27 -10.85 1.22
CA CYS A 219 14.46 -12.05 1.07
C CYS A 219 13.34 -11.86 0.04
N GLY A 220 12.97 -12.92 -0.67
CA GLY A 220 11.85 -12.90 -1.62
C GLY A 220 11.70 -14.21 -2.37
N ARG A 221 10.66 -14.30 -3.21
CA ARG A 221 10.32 -15.52 -3.96
C ARG A 221 11.02 -15.63 -5.32
N ASP A 222 11.37 -14.50 -5.93
CA ASP A 222 11.97 -14.44 -7.26
C ASP A 222 13.41 -13.96 -7.18
N VAL A 223 14.35 -14.90 -7.32
CA VAL A 223 15.79 -14.62 -7.33
C VAL A 223 16.21 -13.61 -8.41
N THR A 224 15.51 -13.59 -9.55
CA THR A 224 15.83 -12.66 -10.65
C THR A 224 15.46 -11.24 -10.28
N VAL A 225 14.33 -11.04 -9.58
CA VAL A 225 13.92 -9.74 -9.03
C VAL A 225 14.88 -9.32 -7.93
N LEU A 226 15.22 -10.22 -7.00
CA LEU A 226 16.17 -9.94 -5.92
C LEU A 226 17.54 -9.51 -6.46
N ASN A 227 18.09 -10.23 -7.45
CA ASN A 227 19.37 -9.88 -8.07
C ASN A 227 19.32 -8.50 -8.73
N ARG A 228 18.24 -8.19 -9.47
CA ARG A 228 18.06 -6.86 -10.08
C ARG A 228 17.96 -5.74 -9.03
N THR A 229 17.26 -5.98 -7.93
CA THR A 229 17.17 -5.04 -6.81
C THR A 229 18.54 -4.86 -6.14
N GLY A 230 19.26 -5.95 -5.91
CA GLY A 230 20.63 -5.96 -5.41
C GLY A 230 21.61 -5.15 -6.26
N ASP A 231 21.56 -5.32 -7.58
CA ASP A 231 22.36 -4.54 -8.53
C ASP A 231 22.07 -3.05 -8.44
N ARG A 232 20.78 -2.67 -8.37
CA ARG A 232 20.35 -1.27 -8.25
C ARG A 232 20.85 -0.64 -6.95
N LEU A 233 20.73 -1.36 -5.83
CA LEU A 233 21.20 -0.89 -4.53
C LEU A 233 22.72 -0.80 -4.46
N THR A 234 23.43 -1.79 -5.01
CA THR A 234 24.89 -1.77 -5.09
C THR A 234 25.40 -0.56 -5.84
N ARG A 235 24.81 -0.26 -7.02
CA ARG A 235 25.16 0.94 -7.79
C ARG A 235 24.88 2.23 -7.03
N PHE A 236 23.74 2.31 -6.34
CA PHE A 236 23.39 3.48 -5.54
C PHE A 236 24.34 3.68 -4.36
N ALA A 237 24.63 2.62 -3.60
CA ALA A 237 25.57 2.67 -2.48
C ALA A 237 26.98 3.09 -2.94
N ASN A 238 27.46 2.55 -4.07
CA ASN A 238 28.73 2.95 -4.68
C ASN A 238 28.75 4.43 -5.06
N SER A 239 27.63 4.99 -5.54
CA SER A 239 27.53 6.42 -5.86
C SER A 239 27.63 7.34 -4.63
N LEU A 240 27.36 6.79 -3.44
CA LEU A 240 27.50 7.47 -2.15
C LEU A 240 28.85 7.17 -1.47
N GLY A 241 29.72 6.35 -2.08
CA GLY A 241 30.99 5.94 -1.47
C GLY A 241 30.86 4.96 -0.30
N LEU A 242 29.72 4.29 -0.15
CA LEU A 242 29.50 3.33 0.93
C LEU A 242 30.12 1.96 0.63
N GLN A 243 30.71 1.33 1.65
CA GLN A 243 31.14 -0.07 1.55
C GLN A 243 29.91 -0.97 1.68
N PHE A 244 29.40 -1.48 0.56
CA PHE A 244 28.13 -2.19 0.50
C PHE A 244 28.24 -3.62 -0.01
N GLN A 245 27.48 -4.54 0.60
CA GLN A 245 27.29 -5.91 0.15
C GLN A 245 25.82 -6.29 0.15
N PHE A 246 25.33 -6.87 -0.95
CA PHE A 246 23.98 -7.42 -1.04
C PHE A 246 24.02 -8.95 -1.13
N HIS A 247 23.19 -9.62 -0.33
CA HIS A 247 23.00 -11.06 -0.38
C HIS A 247 21.53 -11.36 -0.66
N THR A 248 21.29 -12.30 -1.57
CA THR A 248 19.95 -12.80 -1.84
C THR A 248 19.63 -13.99 -0.95
N LEU A 249 18.40 -14.02 -0.43
CA LEU A 249 17.84 -15.20 0.23
C LEU A 249 16.50 -15.53 -0.43
N VAL A 250 16.45 -16.62 -1.18
CA VAL A 250 15.17 -17.10 -1.72
C VAL A 250 14.45 -17.82 -0.60
N ILE A 251 13.21 -17.42 -0.32
CA ILE A 251 12.37 -18.05 0.69
C ILE A 251 11.21 -18.74 -0.01
N GLU A 252 11.13 -20.06 0.14
CA GLU A 252 10.01 -20.86 -0.33
C GLU A 252 8.85 -20.83 0.69
N GLU A 253 7.62 -21.11 0.25
CA GLU A 253 6.42 -21.05 1.11
C GLU A 253 6.52 -21.96 2.36
N GLU A 254 7.22 -23.09 2.25
CA GLU A 254 7.41 -24.08 3.32
C GLU A 254 8.35 -23.56 4.43
N ASP A 255 9.33 -22.72 4.07
CA ASP A 255 10.31 -22.17 5.01
C ASP A 255 9.68 -21.16 5.96
N LEU A 256 8.71 -20.37 5.47
CA LEU A 256 7.94 -19.41 6.29
C LEU A 256 7.01 -20.13 7.28
N ALA A 257 6.42 -21.25 6.87
CA ALA A 257 5.60 -22.06 7.76
C ALA A 257 6.45 -22.62 8.92
N GLY A 258 7.66 -23.11 8.64
CA GLY A 258 8.58 -23.67 9.64
C GLY A 258 9.03 -22.66 10.72
N LEU A 259 9.10 -21.36 10.40
CA LEU A 259 9.43 -20.31 11.37
C LEU A 259 8.27 -20.00 12.34
N CYS A 260 7.02 -20.09 11.87
CA CYS A 260 5.85 -19.88 12.72
C CYS A 260 5.63 -21.03 13.73
N TYR A 261 5.99 -22.27 13.37
CA TYR A 261 5.79 -23.45 14.25
C TYR A 261 6.86 -23.66 15.31
N ARG A 262 7.97 -22.91 15.31
CA ARG A 262 9.06 -23.06 16.29
C ARG A 262 8.96 -22.14 17.51
N SER A 263 7.86 -21.40 17.65
CA SER A 263 7.64 -20.46 18.78
C SER A 263 7.08 -21.13 20.05
N ASP A 264 6.74 -22.43 19.98
CA ASP A 264 6.20 -23.21 21.10
C ASP A 264 7.19 -24.30 21.55
N CYS A 265 8.33 -23.90 22.12
CA CYS A 265 9.25 -24.78 22.85
C CYS A 265 9.82 -24.05 24.07
#